data_AF-A0A832SAW8-F1
#
_entry.id   AF-A0A832SAW8-F1
#
_cell.length_a   1.000
_cell.length_b   1.000
_cell.length_c   1.000
_cell.angle_alpha   90.00
_cell.angle_beta   90.00
_cell.angle_gamma   90.00
#
_symmetry.space_group_name_H-M   'P 1'
#
loop_
_entity.id
_entity.type
_entity.pdbx_description
1 polymer ?
#
loop_
_entity_poly.entity_id
_entity_poly.type
_entity_poly.pdbx_seq_one_letter_code
_entity_poly.pdbx_strand_id
1 'polypeptide(L)' 'FDPARSEADVVVEERDRDELARCGDRVLAPDGAAVLNYAFDATPLDLVDAIVTEVGVLRPPYAESFRLMEGKR' A
#
# COMPACT_ATOMS: atom_id res chain seq x y z
N PHE A 1 1.72 -0.82 -12.21
CA PHE A 1 0.52 -0.01 -11.98
C PHE A 1 -0.70 -0.77 -12.49
N ASP A 2 -1.82 -0.69 -11.77
CA ASP A 2 -3.12 -1.20 -12.23
C ASP A 2 -4.04 -0.01 -12.57
N PRO A 3 -4.04 0.49 -13.82
CA PRO A 3 -4.81 1.67 -14.19
C PRO A 3 -6.32 1.40 -14.35
N ALA A 4 -6.76 0.15 -14.25
CA ALA A 4 -8.16 -0.24 -14.44
C ALA A 4 -8.98 -0.21 -13.13
N ARG A 5 -8.32 0.02 -12.00
CA ARG A 5 -8.90 -0.04 -10.66
C ARG A 5 -8.57 1.21 -9.84
N SER A 6 -9.35 1.43 -8.80
CA SER A 6 -9.12 2.44 -7.77
C SER A 6 -8.76 1.81 -6.44
N GLU A 7 -8.36 2.61 -5.45
CA GLU A 7 -8.12 2.12 -4.08
C GLU A 7 -9.33 1.40 -3.46
N ALA A 8 -10.55 1.79 -3.82
CA ALA A 8 -11.78 1.18 -3.31
C ALA A 8 -11.98 -0.27 -3.78
N ASP A 9 -11.30 -0.68 -4.85
CA ASP A 9 -11.34 -2.04 -5.39
C ASP A 9 -10.31 -2.98 -4.73
N VAL A 10 -9.42 -2.45 -3.89
CA VAL A 10 -8.35 -3.22 -3.25
C VAL A 10 -8.86 -3.78 -1.91
N VAL A 11 -8.99 -5.11 -1.82
CA VAL A 11 -9.25 -5.79 -0.55
C VAL A 11 -7.96 -5.82 0.27
N VAL A 12 -7.97 -5.17 1.43
CA VAL A 12 -6.83 -5.15 2.35
C VAL A 12 -6.74 -6.49 3.10
N GLU A 13 -5.57 -7.13 3.05
CA GLU A 13 -5.28 -8.35 3.79
C GLU A 13 -5.31 -8.07 5.31
N GLU A 14 -6.05 -8.87 6.06
CA GLU A 14 -5.96 -8.94 7.53
C GLU A 14 -5.07 -10.12 7.91
N ARG A 15 -3.97 -9.83 8.61
CA ARG A 15 -2.90 -10.79 8.94
C ARG A 15 -3.05 -11.35 10.35
N ASP A 16 -2.30 -12.41 10.64
CA ASP A 16 -2.36 -13.11 11.92
C ASP A 16 -2.06 -12.17 13.10
N ARG A 17 -2.75 -12.38 14.22
CA ARG A 17 -2.58 -11.59 15.45
C ARG A 17 -1.17 -11.68 16.02
N ASP A 18 -0.47 -12.79 15.80
CA ASP A 18 0.82 -13.04 16.43
C ASP A 18 1.92 -12.12 15.90
N GLU A 19 1.75 -11.47 14.74
CA GLU A 19 2.65 -10.41 14.27
C GLU A 19 2.66 -9.16 15.17
N LEU A 20 1.56 -8.92 15.88
CA LEU A 20 1.42 -7.83 16.86
C LEU A 20 1.53 -8.33 18.29
N ALA A 21 0.99 -9.52 18.58
CA ALA A 21 0.95 -10.08 19.92
C ALA A 21 2.29 -10.68 20.36
N ARG A 22 3.21 -10.96 19.43
CA ARG A 22 4.52 -11.55 19.70
C ARG A 22 5.63 -10.83 18.92
N CYS A 23 6.84 -10.87 19.48
CA CYS A 23 8.05 -10.49 18.77
C CYS A 23 9.15 -11.50 19.13
N GLY A 24 9.46 -12.40 18.20
CA GLY A 24 10.28 -13.57 18.49
C GLY A 24 9.60 -14.50 19.50
N ASP A 25 10.31 -14.88 20.55
CA ASP A 25 9.81 -15.70 21.66
C ASP A 25 9.03 -14.90 22.72
N ARG A 26 9.03 -13.56 22.62
CA ARG A 26 8.38 -12.68 23.61
C ARG A 26 6.92 -12.43 23.29
N VAL A 27 6.06 -12.61 24.30
CA VAL A 27 4.65 -12.20 24.27
C VAL A 27 4.54 -10.72 24.62
N LEU A 28 3.92 -9.93 23.74
CA LEU A 28 3.72 -8.49 23.86
C LEU A 28 2.28 -8.09 24.21
N ALA A 29 1.30 -8.89 23.78
CA ALA A 29 -0.11 -8.67 24.09
C ALA A 29 -0.70 -9.88 24.84
N PRO A 30 -1.63 -9.68 25.80
CA PRO A 30 -2.29 -10.78 26.50
C PRO A 30 -3.02 -11.75 25.54
N ASP A 31 -3.07 -13.02 25.93
CA ASP A 31 -3.87 -14.03 25.25
C ASP A 31 -5.36 -13.68 25.38
N GLY A 32 -5.98 -13.25 24.28
CA GLY A 32 -7.36 -12.78 24.24
C GLY A 32 -7.54 -11.27 24.01
N ALA A 33 -6.47 -10.47 24.02
CA ALA A 33 -6.55 -9.10 23.53
C ALA A 33 -6.90 -9.09 22.02
N ALA A 34 -7.96 -8.37 21.66
CA ALA A 34 -8.33 -8.17 20.26
C ALA A 34 -7.29 -7.28 19.56
N VAL A 35 -7.05 -7.55 18.28
CA VAL A 35 -6.13 -6.79 17.45
C VAL A 35 -6.79 -6.46 16.11
N LEU A 36 -6.28 -5.41 15.46
CA LEU A 36 -6.55 -5.10 14.07
C LEU A 36 -5.21 -5.12 13.35
N ASN A 37 -5.01 -6.06 12.44
CA ASN A 37 -3.75 -6.22 11.72
C ASN A 37 -3.97 -6.15 10.21
N TYR A 38 -4.37 -4.98 9.72
CA TYR A 38 -4.45 -4.71 8.29
C TYR A 38 -3.05 -4.51 7.71
N ALA A 39 -2.69 -5.30 6.71
CA ALA A 39 -1.35 -5.33 6.14
C ALA A 39 -0.98 -4.08 5.33
N PHE A 40 -1.99 -3.36 4.83
CA PHE A 40 -1.82 -2.23 3.92
C PHE A 40 -2.84 -1.13 4.24
N ASP A 41 -2.51 0.08 3.81
CA ASP A 41 -3.45 1.20 3.70
C ASP A 41 -3.33 1.83 2.30
N ALA A 42 -4.28 2.71 1.98
CA ALA A 42 -4.24 3.50 0.75
C ALA A 42 -3.65 4.88 1.05
N THR A 43 -2.69 5.31 0.25
CA THR A 43 -2.22 6.70 0.22
C THR A 43 -2.82 7.39 -1.01
N PRO A 44 -3.77 8.33 -0.82
CA PRO A 44 -4.30 9.15 -1.91
C PRO A 44 -3.20 9.87 -2.70
N LEU A 45 -3.35 9.96 -4.02
CA LEU A 45 -2.33 10.53 -4.89
C LEU A 45 -2.06 12.03 -4.66
N ASP A 46 -2.99 12.77 -4.04
CA ASP A 46 -2.78 14.17 -3.67
C ASP A 46 -1.80 14.34 -2.48
N LEU A 47 -1.51 13.26 -1.76
CA LEU A 47 -0.48 13.21 -0.71
C LEU A 47 0.90 12.75 -1.21
N VAL A 48 1.04 12.47 -2.51
CA VAL A 48 2.29 11.97 -3.12
C VAL A 48 2.92 13.07 -3.98
N ASP A 49 4.17 13.43 -3.71
CA ASP A 49 4.92 14.41 -4.52
C ASP A 49 5.40 13.83 -5.87
N ALA A 50 5.78 12.54 -5.86
CA ALA A 50 6.43 11.90 -6.99
C ALA A 50 6.34 10.37 -6.93
N ILE A 51 6.24 9.72 -8.09
CA ILE A 51 6.41 8.27 -8.21
C ILE A 51 7.65 8.02 -9.07
N VAL A 52 8.66 7.36 -8.52
CA VAL A 52 9.91 7.05 -9.22
C VAL A 52 9.78 5.70 -9.92
N THR A 53 10.08 5.69 -11.22
CA THR A 53 9.92 4.51 -12.09
C THR A 53 11.16 4.33 -12.98
N GLU A 54 11.22 3.22 -13.71
CA GLU A 54 12.29 2.92 -14.67
C GLU A 54 12.25 3.76 -15.96
N VAL A 55 11.20 4.56 -16.18
CA VAL A 55 11.08 5.49 -17.31
C VAL A 55 11.26 6.95 -16.89
N GLY A 56 11.57 7.18 -15.61
CA GLY A 56 11.74 8.51 -15.04
C GLY A 56 10.81 8.74 -13.84
N VAL A 57 10.57 10.02 -13.54
CA VAL A 57 9.81 10.42 -12.35
C VAL A 57 8.46 11.00 -12.76
N LEU A 58 7.38 10.39 -12.27
CA LEU A 58 6.01 10.84 -12.47
C LEU A 58 5.65 11.90 -11.41
N ARG A 59 5.02 13.00 -11.82
CA ARG A 59 4.59 14.11 -10.96
C ARG A 59 3.12 14.46 -11.18
N PRO A 60 2.45 15.10 -10.20
CA PRO A 60 1.15 15.73 -10.43
C PRO A 60 1.19 16.71 -11.61
N PRO A 61 0.13 16.80 -12.44
CA PRO A 61 -1.05 15.94 -12.44
C PRO A 61 -0.72 14.53 -12.96
N TYR A 62 -1.02 13.51 -12.15
CA TYR A 62 -0.59 12.13 -12.44
C TYR A 62 -1.17 11.56 -13.73
N ALA A 63 -2.39 11.93 -14.10
CA ALA A 63 -3.01 11.51 -15.36
C ALA A 63 -2.16 11.87 -16.59
N GLU A 64 -1.41 12.97 -16.55
CA GLU A 64 -0.53 13.38 -17.65
C GLU A 64 0.81 12.66 -17.59
N SER A 65 1.42 12.57 -16.40
CA SER A 65 2.74 11.97 -16.27
C SER A 65 2.72 10.45 -16.49
N PHE A 66 1.60 9.77 -16.21
CA PHE A 66 1.43 8.34 -16.53
C PHE A 66 1.58 8.02 -18.03
N ARG A 67 1.46 9.00 -18.93
CA ARG A 67 1.75 8.81 -20.37
C ARG A 67 3.19 8.36 -20.64
N LEU A 68 4.14 8.68 -19.75
CA LEU A 68 5.52 8.20 -19.83
C LEU A 68 5.61 6.66 -19.80
N MET A 69 4.58 5.98 -19.27
CA MET A 69 4.50 4.52 -19.17
C MET A 69 3.91 3.84 -20.42
N GLU A 70 3.28 4.58 -21.35
CA GLU A 70 2.48 4.01 -22.45
C GLU A 70 3.30 3.20 -23.48
N GLY A 71 4.63 3.36 -23.51
CA GLY A 71 5.52 2.70 -24.48
C GLY A 71 6.16 1.37 -24.05
N LYS A 72 5.85 0.85 -22.84
CA LYS A 72 6.55 -0.33 -22.25
C LYS A 72 5.63 -1.51 -21.88
N ARG A 73 4.51 -1.66 -22.58
CA ARG A 73 3.56 -2.75 -22.31
C ARG A 73 4.00 -4.09 -22.89
#